data_AF-A0A424SXK5-F1
#
_entry.id   AF-A0A424SXK5-F1
#
_cell.length_a   1.000
_cell.length_b   1.000
_cell.length_c   1.000
_cell.angle_alpha   90.00
_cell.angle_beta   90.00
_cell.angle_gamma   90.00
#
_symmetry.space_group_name_H-M   'P 1'
#
loop_
_entity.id
_entity.type
_entity.pdbx_description
1 polymer ?
#
loop_
_entity_poly.entity_id
_entity_poly.type
_entity_poly.pdbx_seq_one_letter_code
_entity_poly.pdbx_strand_id
1 'polypeptide(L)'
;MIEVFRTFIFAILIAVFLRSFAFEPFTIPSGSMKPNLLVGDFLFVSKFSYGFSKYSVPYGRYLPFNGRLFFSKPKRGDIAVFKYPGDN
;
A
#
# COMPACT_ATOMS: atom_id res chain seq x y z
N MET A 1 28.20 20.80 3.52
CA MET A 1 27.88 19.49 4.16
C MET A 1 26.47 19.46 4.73
N ILE A 2 26.03 20.48 5.50
CA ILE A 2 24.66 20.56 6.08
C ILE A 2 23.54 20.55 5.02
N GLU A 3 23.76 21.20 3.87
CA GLU A 3 22.75 21.32 2.82
C GLU A 3 22.46 19.98 2.12
N VAL A 4 23.51 19.21 1.83
CA VAL A 4 23.39 17.85 1.28
C VAL A 4 22.63 16.94 2.24
N PHE A 5 22.94 17.02 3.54
CA PHE A 5 22.23 16.25 4.57
C PHE A 5 20.74 16.61 4.64
N ARG A 6 20.41 17.90 4.58
CA ARG A 6 19.02 18.38 4.54
C ARG A 6 18.29 17.86 3.31
N THR A 7 18.89 17.95 2.13
CA THR A 7 18.32 17.43 0.88
C THR A 7 18.08 15.93 0.94
N PHE A 8 19.03 15.16 1.49
CA PHE A 8 18.87 13.72 1.68
C PHE A 8 17.70 13.36 2.58
N ILE A 9 17.53 14.06 3.71
CA ILE A 9 16.40 13.84 4.61
C ILE A 9 15.08 14.13 3.90
N PHE A 10 14.97 15.25 3.18
CA PHE A 10 13.75 15.57 2.45
C PHE A 10 13.46 14.54 1.34
N ALA A 11 14.47 14.09 0.62
CA ALA A 11 14.31 13.05 -0.40
C ALA A 11 13.77 11.74 0.20
N ILE A 12 14.31 11.30 1.34
CA ILE A 12 13.84 10.10 2.05
C ILE A 12 12.41 10.29 2.54
N LEU A 13 12.09 11.44 3.15
CA LEU A 13 10.74 11.74 3.62
C LEU A 13 9.73 11.70 2.48
N ILE A 14 10.04 12.32 1.34
CA ILE A 14 9.19 12.32 0.15
C ILE A 14 9.07 10.89 -0.40
N ALA A 15 10.15 10.12 -0.48
CA ALA A 15 10.12 8.75 -0.97
C ALA A 15 9.26 7.83 -0.08
N VAL A 16 9.39 7.93 1.24
CA VAL A 16 8.57 7.18 2.20
C VAL A 16 7.12 7.61 2.10
N PHE A 17 6.86 8.92 1.97
CA PHE A 17 5.52 9.45 1.79
C PHE A 17 4.87 8.91 0.51
N LEU A 18 5.53 9.05 -0.64
CA LEU A 18 5.00 8.53 -1.91
C LEU A 18 4.78 7.02 -1.87
N ARG A 19 5.72 6.25 -1.31
CA ARG A 19 5.60 4.80 -1.20
C ARG A 19 4.47 4.35 -0.28
N SER A 20 4.18 5.12 0.77
CA SER A 20 3.16 4.76 1.76
C SER A 20 1.75 5.27 1.40
N PHE A 21 1.66 6.39 0.69
CA PHE A 21 0.40 7.13 0.48
C PHE A 21 -0.12 7.12 -0.96
N ALA A 22 0.72 6.91 -1.98
CA ALA A 22 0.29 7.04 -3.38
C ALA A 22 -0.18 5.69 -3.98
N PHE A 23 0.70 5.01 -4.71
CA PHE A 23 0.38 3.80 -5.46
C PHE A 23 1.51 2.79 -5.31
N GLU A 24 1.16 1.53 -5.08
CA GLU A 24 2.13 0.43 -5.09
C GLU A 24 1.87 -0.46 -6.31
N PRO A 25 2.90 -0.75 -7.12
CA PRO A 25 2.79 -1.69 -8.23
C PRO A 25 2.72 -3.12 -7.70
N PHE A 26 1.77 -3.90 -8.21
CA PHE A 26 1.63 -5.33 -7.94
C PHE A 26 1.56 -6.10 -9.25
N THR A 27 2.12 -7.31 -9.24
CA THR A 27 1.98 -8.28 -10.34
C THR A 27 1.09 -9.42 -9.87
N ILE A 28 0.13 -9.84 -10.69
CA ILE A 28 -0.77 -10.96 -10.36
C ILE A 28 -0.07 -12.30 -10.64
N PRO A 29 0.23 -13.11 -9.60
CA PRO A 29 0.94 -14.38 -9.79
C PRO A 29 0.00 -15.56 -10.08
N SER A 30 -1.31 -15.40 -9.84
CA SER A 30 -2.28 -16.50 -9.88
C SER A 30 -3.55 -16.13 -10.67
N GLY A 31 -4.18 -17.13 -11.27
CA GLY A 31 -5.35 -16.95 -12.14
C GLY A 31 -6.70 -16.98 -11.44
N SER A 32 -6.77 -16.70 -10.12
CA SER A 32 -8.01 -16.79 -9.35
C SER A 32 -9.07 -15.76 -9.74
N MET A 33 -8.65 -14.66 -10.39
CA MET A 33 -9.51 -13.54 -10.79
C MET A 33 -9.80 -13.48 -12.30
N LYS A 34 -9.62 -14.59 -13.02
CA LYS A 34 -10.01 -14.69 -14.44
C LYS A 34 -11.55 -14.55 -14.58
N PRO A 35 -12.07 -13.83 -15.60
CA PRO A 35 -11.34 -13.25 -16.74
C PRO A 35 -10.86 -11.79 -16.52
N ASN A 36 -11.17 -11.16 -15.39
CA ASN A 36 -10.89 -9.73 -15.18
C ASN A 36 -9.40 -9.42 -15.01
N LEU A 37 -8.66 -10.30 -14.32
CA LEU A 37 -7.22 -10.17 -14.10
C LEU A 37 -6.52 -11.45 -14.56
N LEU A 38 -5.51 -11.28 -15.41
CA LEU A 38 -4.71 -12.37 -15.96
C LEU A 38 -3.39 -12.50 -15.22
N VAL A 39 -2.79 -13.69 -15.33
CA VAL A 39 -1.48 -13.97 -14.74
C VAL A 39 -0.44 -13.16 -15.50
N GLY A 40 0.35 -12.37 -14.78
CA GLY A 40 1.35 -11.47 -15.36
C GLY A 40 0.88 -10.02 -15.53
N ASP A 41 -0.38 -9.70 -15.23
CA ASP A 41 -0.86 -8.32 -15.25
C ASP A 41 -0.18 -7.47 -14.16
N PHE A 42 0.15 -6.23 -14.54
CA PHE A 42 0.69 -5.22 -13.64
C PHE A 42 -0.39 -4.22 -13.25
N LEU A 43 -0.56 -4.01 -11.94
CA LEU A 43 -1.62 -3.18 -11.37
C LEU A 43 -1.00 -2.10 -10.50
N PHE A 44 -1.49 -0.87 -10.63
CA PHE A 44 -1.23 0.20 -9.67
C PHE A 44 -2.35 0.26 -8.65
N VAL A 45 -2.05 -0.13 -7.41
CA VAL A 45 -3.04 -0.19 -6.33
C VAL A 45 -2.92 1.06 -5.48
N SER A 46 -4.03 1.77 -5.29
CA SER A 46 -4.12 2.92 -4.38
C SER A 46 -4.15 2.46 -2.92
N LYS A 47 -3.20 2.96 -2.11
CA LYS A 47 -3.09 2.59 -0.69
C LYS A 47 -4.05 3.37 0.23
N PHE A 48 -4.63 4.46 -0.26
CA PHE A 48 -5.46 5.39 0.51
C PHE A 48 -6.98 5.13 0.38
N SER A 49 -7.44 4.43 -0.68
CA SER A 49 -8.87 4.32 -1.01
C SER A 49 -9.73 3.67 0.06
N TYR A 50 -9.16 2.76 0.87
CA TYR A 50 -9.88 2.05 1.96
C TYR A 50 -9.30 2.35 3.35
N GLY A 51 -8.55 3.44 3.46
CA GLY A 51 -7.89 3.87 4.69
C GLY A 51 -6.52 3.23 4.91
N PHE A 52 -5.77 3.81 5.83
CA PHE A 52 -4.42 3.39 6.18
C PHE A 52 -4.45 2.36 7.30
N SER A 53 -3.79 1.23 7.09
CA SER A 53 -3.55 0.23 8.11
C SER A 53 -2.05 0.15 8.44
N LYS A 54 -1.71 -0.63 9.47
CA LYS A 54 -0.32 -0.99 9.80
C LYS A 54 0.44 -1.71 8.69
N TYR A 55 -0.25 -2.13 7.63
CA TYR A 55 0.36 -2.74 6.45
C TYR A 55 0.53 -1.76 5.28
N SER A 56 0.08 -0.50 5.43
CA SER A 56 0.22 0.53 4.39
C SER A 56 1.58 1.23 4.44
N VAL A 57 2.27 1.19 5.57
CA VAL A 57 3.58 1.83 5.78
C VAL A 57 4.69 0.78 5.97
N PRO A 58 5.92 1.04 5.49
CA PRO A 58 7.07 0.20 5.83
C PRO A 58 7.25 0.19 7.36
N TYR A 59 7.53 -0.98 7.93
CA TYR A 59 7.67 -1.19 9.38
C TYR A 59 6.41 -0.92 10.21
N GLY A 60 5.22 -0.90 9.60
CA GLY A 60 3.98 -0.58 10.32
C GLY A 60 3.59 -1.56 11.43
N ARG A 61 4.20 -2.75 11.49
CA ARG A 61 4.05 -3.70 12.61
C ARG A 61 4.47 -3.09 13.96
N TYR A 62 5.36 -2.10 13.99
CA TYR A 62 5.79 -1.44 15.23
C TYR A 62 4.93 -0.25 15.64
N LEU A 63 3.96 0.17 14.81
CA LEU A 63 3.11 1.29 15.20
C LEU A 63 2.00 0.85 16.16
N PRO A 64 1.75 1.61 17.24
CA PRO A 64 0.82 1.25 18.32
C PRO A 64 -0.66 1.48 17.96
N PHE A 65 -1.04 1.34 16.69
CA PHE A 65 -2.43 1.45 16.25
C PHE A 65 -2.97 0.12 15.72
N ASN A 66 -4.13 -0.27 16.24
CA ASN A 66 -4.83 -1.50 15.88
C ASN A 66 -6.09 -1.23 15.04
N GLY A 67 -6.08 -0.17 14.21
CA GLY A 67 -7.21 0.26 13.41
C GLY A 67 -6.87 0.63 11.96
N ARG A 68 -7.88 1.10 11.22
CA ARG A 68 -7.72 1.74 9.92
C ARG A 68 -8.04 3.24 10.05
N LEU A 69 -7.09 4.10 9.73
CA LEU A 69 -7.33 5.54 9.63
C LEU A 69 -8.04 5.86 8.32
N PHE A 70 -9.02 6.77 8.33
CA PHE A 70 -9.83 7.12 7.15
C PHE A 70 -10.47 5.91 6.47
N PHE A 71 -11.02 5.00 7.26
CA PHE A 71 -11.67 3.80 6.73
C PHE A 71 -12.84 4.16 5.82
N SER A 72 -12.77 3.67 4.58
CA SER A 72 -13.89 3.65 3.66
C SER A 72 -14.27 2.20 3.37
N LYS A 73 -15.57 1.90 3.36
CA LYS A 73 -16.05 0.55 3.05
C LYS A 73 -15.90 0.29 1.55
N PRO A 74 -15.36 -0.87 1.14
CA PRO A 74 -15.33 -1.26 -0.26
C PRO A 74 -16.75 -1.40 -0.80
N LYS A 75 -16.95 -0.94 -2.04
CA LYS A 75 -18.22 -1.07 -2.76
C LYS A 75 -18.26 -2.39 -3.50
N ARG A 76 -19.47 -2.85 -3.82
CA ARG A 76 -19.63 -4.05 -4.65
C ARG A 76 -19.05 -3.77 -6.04
N GLY A 77 -18.20 -4.68 -6.51
CA GLY A 77 -17.47 -4.54 -7.78
C GLY A 77 -16.04 -4.03 -7.63
N ASP A 78 -15.65 -3.54 -6.45
CA ASP A 78 -14.29 -3.09 -6.20
C ASP A 78 -13.31 -4.26 -6.12
N ILE A 79 -12.14 -4.11 -6.74
CA ILE A 79 -11.00 -5.01 -6.58
C ILE A 79 -10.14 -4.47 -5.44
N ALA A 80 -10.12 -5.18 -4.31
CA ALA A 80 -9.37 -4.79 -3.13
C ALA A 80 -8.22 -5.76 -2.84
N VAL A 81 -7.04 -5.22 -2.56
CA VAL A 81 -5.88 -5.98 -2.08
C VAL A 81 -5.84 -5.93 -0.55
N PHE A 82 -5.75 -7.09 0.09
CA PHE A 82 -5.69 -7.20 1.55
C PHE A 82 -4.67 -8.25 1.98
N LYS A 83 -4.17 -8.13 3.21
CA LYS A 83 -3.30 -9.14 3.81
C LYS A 83 -4.11 -10.41 4.10
N TYR A 84 -3.61 -11.56 3.68
CA TYR A 84 -4.22 -12.86 3.96
C TYR A 84 -4.36 -13.08 5.49
N PRO A 85 -5.57 -13.43 5.99
CA PRO A 85 -5.82 -13.54 7.43
C PRO A 85 -5.18 -14.76 8.10
N GLY A 86 -4.74 -15.78 7.34
CA GLY A 86 -4.08 -16.96 7.89
C GLY A 86 -2.59 -16.77 8.20
N ASP A 87 -2.01 -15.62 7.84
CA ASP A 87 -0.57 -15.32 7.93
C ASP A 87 -0.25 -14.37 9.11
N ASN A 88 -0.87 -14.63 10.27
CA ASN A 88 -0.82 -13.75 11.45
C ASN A 88 0.45 -13.95 12.29
#